data_AF-A0A3E2CAC2-F1
#
_entry.id   AF-A0A3E2CAC2-F1
#
_cell.length_a   1.000
_cell.length_b   1.000
_cell.length_c   1.000
_cell.angle_alpha   90.00
_cell.angle_beta   90.00
_cell.angle_gamma   90.00
#
_symmetry.space_group_name_H-M   'P 1'
#
loop_
_entity.id
_entity.type
_entity.pdbx_description
1 polymer ?
#
loop_
_entity_poly.entity_id
_entity_poly.type
_entity_poly.pdbx_seq_one_letter_code
_entity_poly.pdbx_strand_id
1 'polypeptide(L)'
;ADAAESVNSIENPRALRILAFPGADGEFVMREDDGDFAAASAGNTADTRMNFVWRDGNGSSQFIISGVAGYDAAVESVPQKRNWNVVFRGVACADFAHVRVFVGSQELNTGEFAISYEGEESTLSLSVFVKDVPARSEVRVIVDGGLQVAADPKVGDAYRFLLQAQVPYRGKEMAFDAVSEANGSAGAIAAISTLEYENESEAEKYRNNVDMLNAYATDQPSVVKWAQWRCTLPVSVKHALEEILLRSVE
;
A
#
# COMPACT_ATOMS: atom_id res chain seq x y z
N ALA A 1 -21.94 -9.78 26.56
CA ALA A 1 -21.49 -8.84 27.61
C ALA A 1 -20.05 -8.36 27.34
N ASP A 2 -19.16 -9.22 26.84
CA ASP A 2 -17.73 -8.92 26.61
C ASP A 2 -17.37 -7.81 25.60
N ALA A 3 -18.20 -7.53 24.60
CA ALA A 3 -17.83 -6.55 23.56
C ALA A 3 -17.79 -5.11 24.10
N ALA A 4 -18.60 -4.79 25.12
CA ALA A 4 -18.73 -3.43 25.65
C ALA A 4 -17.60 -3.06 26.64
N GLU A 5 -16.99 -4.01 27.34
CA GLU A 5 -15.85 -3.76 28.24
C GLU A 5 -14.52 -3.53 27.49
N SER A 6 -14.41 -4.00 26.24
CA SER A 6 -13.14 -3.93 25.49
C SER A 6 -12.84 -2.57 24.83
N VAL A 7 -13.85 -1.69 24.66
CA VAL A 7 -13.71 -0.49 23.81
C VAL A 7 -12.90 0.63 24.49
N ASN A 8 -12.76 0.60 25.82
CA ASN A 8 -12.02 1.60 26.61
C ASN A 8 -11.04 0.95 27.61
N SER A 9 -10.48 -0.21 27.27
CA SER A 9 -9.43 -0.80 28.10
C SER A 9 -8.19 0.09 28.06
N ILE A 10 -7.63 0.36 29.24
CA ILE A 10 -6.34 1.02 29.42
C ILE A 10 -5.18 0.02 29.51
N GLU A 11 -5.47 -1.27 29.36
CA GLU A 11 -4.44 -2.32 29.38
C GLU A 11 -3.55 -2.25 28.14
N ASN A 12 -2.31 -2.68 28.31
CA ASN A 12 -1.37 -2.83 27.20
C ASN A 12 -1.91 -3.80 26.13
N PRO A 13 -1.73 -3.49 24.84
CA PRO A 13 -2.34 -4.24 23.74
C PRO A 13 -1.80 -5.66 23.62
N ARG A 14 -2.71 -6.61 23.36
CA ARG A 14 -2.38 -8.03 23.11
C ARG A 14 -2.06 -8.34 21.65
N ALA A 15 -2.43 -7.46 20.73
CA ALA A 15 -2.19 -7.61 19.30
C ALA A 15 -1.64 -6.29 18.73
N LEU A 16 -0.52 -6.38 18.03
CA LEU A 16 0.18 -5.23 17.48
C LEU A 16 0.42 -5.41 15.98
N ARG A 17 0.12 -4.36 15.22
CA ARG A 17 0.44 -4.25 13.79
C ARG A 17 1.55 -3.23 13.62
N ILE A 18 2.64 -3.65 13.01
CA ILE A 18 3.81 -2.82 12.73
C ILE A 18 3.89 -2.59 11.23
N LEU A 19 4.01 -1.33 10.83
CA LEU A 19 4.25 -0.95 9.44
C LEU A 19 5.73 -0.60 9.28
N ALA A 20 6.45 -1.41 8.52
CA ALA A 20 7.84 -1.16 8.14
C ALA A 20 7.88 -0.68 6.68
N PHE A 21 8.59 0.42 6.45
CA PHE A 21 8.77 1.00 5.12
C PHE A 21 10.17 0.67 4.60
N PRO A 22 10.30 0.32 3.30
CA PRO A 22 11.57 -0.09 2.70
C PRO A 22 12.53 1.09 2.51
N GLY A 23 13.80 0.78 2.27
CA GLY A 23 14.78 1.74 1.74
C GLY A 23 16.04 1.93 2.57
N ALA A 24 15.99 1.68 3.88
CA ALA A 24 17.15 1.76 4.76
C ALA A 24 16.94 0.95 6.04
N ASP A 25 18.04 0.72 6.78
CA ASP A 25 17.97 0.17 8.13
C ASP A 25 17.26 1.17 9.06
N GLY A 26 16.56 0.65 10.07
CA GLY A 26 15.81 1.45 11.02
C GLY A 26 15.66 0.79 12.38
N GLU A 27 15.47 1.61 13.40
CA GLU A 27 15.23 1.18 14.78
C GLU A 27 14.02 1.93 15.35
N PHE A 28 13.21 1.22 16.13
CA PHE A 28 12.12 1.78 16.91
C PHE A 28 12.07 1.11 18.29
N VAL A 29 11.81 1.87 19.35
CA VAL A 29 11.60 1.31 20.69
C VAL A 29 10.20 1.65 21.14
N MET A 30 9.36 0.63 21.31
CA MET A 30 8.05 0.77 21.92
C MET A 30 8.22 0.73 23.44
N ARG A 31 7.77 1.77 24.13
CA ARG A 31 7.81 1.87 25.59
C ARG A 31 6.42 1.79 26.16
N GLU A 32 6.24 0.92 27.14
CA GLU A 32 4.97 0.66 27.84
C GLU A 32 5.18 0.75 29.35
N ASP A 33 4.10 0.96 30.10
CA ASP A 33 4.10 1.07 31.56
C ASP A 33 2.87 0.39 32.18
N ASP A 34 2.63 0.62 33.47
CA ASP A 34 1.49 0.12 34.23
C ASP A 34 0.38 1.18 34.43
N GLY A 35 0.50 2.33 33.77
CA GLY A 35 -0.40 3.48 33.91
C GLY A 35 -0.10 4.39 35.11
N ASP A 36 0.89 4.10 35.95
CA ASP A 36 1.34 5.00 37.02
C ASP A 36 2.37 6.01 36.49
N PHE A 37 1.94 7.28 36.38
CA PHE A 37 2.79 8.37 35.94
C PHE A 37 4.06 8.57 36.78
N ALA A 38 4.00 8.35 38.10
CA ALA A 38 5.17 8.53 38.96
C ALA A 38 6.21 7.44 38.69
N ALA A 39 5.77 6.20 38.50
CA ALA A 39 6.62 5.08 38.12
C ALA A 39 7.21 5.29 36.72
N ALA A 40 6.38 5.63 35.73
CA ALA A 40 6.83 5.88 34.36
C ALA A 40 7.83 7.04 34.28
N SER A 41 7.59 8.14 35.00
CA SER A 41 8.49 9.29 35.07
C SER A 41 9.83 8.97 35.74
N ALA A 42 9.86 7.96 36.62
CA ALA A 42 11.08 7.43 37.20
C ALA A 42 11.81 6.43 36.29
N GLY A 43 11.25 6.13 35.11
CA GLY A 43 11.82 5.20 34.14
C GLY A 43 11.40 3.74 34.32
N ASN A 44 10.42 3.46 35.19
CA ASN A 44 9.88 2.11 35.38
C ASN A 44 8.99 1.74 34.20
N THR A 45 9.62 1.34 33.11
CA THR A 45 8.95 1.05 31.84
C THR A 45 9.44 -0.26 31.26
N ALA A 46 8.63 -0.82 30.38
CA ALA A 46 8.90 -2.00 29.59
C ALA A 46 9.18 -1.58 28.15
N ASP A 47 10.39 -1.86 27.67
CA ASP A 47 10.86 -1.52 26.34
C ASP A 47 10.86 -2.77 25.43
N THR A 48 10.23 -2.64 24.27
CA THR A 48 10.31 -3.60 23.15
C THR A 48 11.05 -2.93 22.00
N ARG A 49 12.31 -3.32 21.81
CA ARG A 49 13.14 -2.83 20.71
C ARG A 49 12.80 -3.55 19.40
N MET A 50 12.70 -2.82 18.32
CA MET A 50 12.43 -3.31 16.98
C MET A 50 13.51 -2.80 16.03
N ASN A 51 14.14 -3.70 15.28
CA ASN A 51 15.15 -3.37 14.30
C ASN A 51 14.74 -3.90 12.93
N PHE A 52 14.80 -3.02 11.93
CA PHE A 52 14.68 -3.40 10.54
C PHE A 52 16.05 -3.29 9.87
N VAL A 53 16.55 -4.41 9.38
CA VAL A 53 17.74 -4.49 8.55
C VAL A 53 17.26 -4.64 7.12
N TRP A 54 17.42 -3.59 6.32
CA TRP A 54 16.99 -3.57 4.93
C TRP A 54 17.77 -4.57 4.10
N ARG A 55 19.08 -4.66 4.33
CA ARG A 55 19.95 -5.63 3.66
C ARG A 55 21.12 -6.02 4.54
N ASP A 56 21.16 -7.28 4.95
CA ASP A 56 22.28 -7.83 5.71
C ASP A 56 23.45 -8.24 4.79
N GLY A 57 24.54 -8.73 5.39
CA GLY A 57 25.73 -9.16 4.67
C GLY A 57 25.53 -10.35 3.71
N ASN A 58 24.41 -11.06 3.81
CA ASN A 58 24.03 -12.16 2.92
C ASN A 58 22.99 -11.72 1.87
N GLY A 59 22.59 -10.45 1.86
CA GLY A 59 21.59 -9.91 0.96
C GLY A 59 20.14 -10.12 1.41
N SER A 60 19.90 -10.65 2.61
CA SER A 60 18.56 -10.85 3.17
C SER A 60 18.06 -9.60 3.89
N SER A 61 16.74 -9.46 4.04
CA SER A 61 16.12 -8.44 4.90
C SER A 61 15.65 -9.10 6.19
N GLN A 62 15.77 -8.39 7.31
CA GLN A 62 15.37 -8.91 8.62
C GLN A 62 14.57 -7.87 9.41
N PHE A 63 13.45 -8.30 10.01
CA PHE A 63 12.74 -7.52 11.02
C PHE A 63 12.77 -8.25 12.34
N ILE A 64 13.33 -7.62 13.36
CA ILE A 64 13.60 -8.22 14.67
C ILE A 64 12.80 -7.44 15.70
N ILE A 65 11.95 -8.14 16.46
CA ILE A 65 11.24 -7.62 17.64
C ILE A 65 11.88 -8.31 18.84
N SER A 66 12.67 -7.59 19.62
CA SER A 66 13.28 -8.13 20.83
C SER A 66 12.23 -8.49 21.88
N GLY A 67 12.54 -9.46 22.73
CA GLY A 67 11.73 -9.71 23.93
C GLY A 67 11.67 -8.47 24.82
N VAL A 68 10.53 -8.28 25.49
CA VAL A 68 10.29 -7.16 26.40
C VAL A 68 11.34 -7.17 27.52
N ALA A 69 11.98 -6.03 27.75
CA ALA A 69 12.95 -5.83 28.82
C ALA A 69 12.67 -4.49 29.53
N GLY A 70 13.06 -4.38 30.79
CA GLY A 70 12.81 -3.16 31.56
C GLY A 70 12.67 -3.43 33.05
N TYR A 71 11.95 -2.55 33.74
CA TYR A 71 11.69 -2.71 35.16
C TYR A 71 10.67 -3.84 35.39
N ASP A 72 10.94 -4.76 36.32
CA ASP A 72 10.12 -5.98 36.50
C ASP A 72 8.62 -5.68 36.61
N ALA A 73 8.22 -4.69 37.42
CA ALA A 73 6.81 -4.34 37.58
C ALA A 73 6.13 -3.90 36.26
N ALA A 74 6.84 -3.16 35.40
CA ALA A 74 6.34 -2.74 34.09
C ALA A 74 6.38 -3.89 33.07
N VAL A 75 7.35 -4.80 33.17
CA VAL A 75 7.37 -6.00 32.30
C VAL A 75 6.21 -6.93 32.64
N GLU A 76 5.84 -7.05 33.92
CA GLU A 76 4.69 -7.85 34.35
C GLU A 76 3.34 -7.20 33.99
N SER A 77 3.28 -5.88 33.72
CA SER A 77 2.07 -5.20 33.22
C SER A 77 1.83 -5.40 31.71
N VAL A 78 2.83 -5.92 30.97
CA VAL A 78 2.71 -6.28 29.57
C VAL A 78 2.04 -7.66 29.42
N PRO A 79 1.15 -7.86 28.43
CA PRO A 79 0.61 -9.17 28.12
C PRO A 79 1.69 -10.23 27.93
N GLN A 80 1.62 -11.29 28.74
CA GLN A 80 2.59 -12.39 28.73
C GLN A 80 2.65 -13.15 27.40
N LYS A 81 1.61 -13.03 26.57
CA LYS A 81 1.59 -13.47 25.18
C LYS A 81 1.01 -12.39 24.27
N ARG A 82 1.61 -12.22 23.09
CA ARG A 82 1.19 -11.24 22.08
C ARG A 82 1.07 -11.84 20.68
N ASN A 83 0.17 -11.23 19.92
CA ASN A 83 0.06 -11.43 18.49
C ASN A 83 0.78 -10.29 17.76
N TRP A 84 1.62 -10.63 16.79
CA TRP A 84 2.40 -9.69 15.99
C TRP A 84 1.99 -9.79 14.53
N ASN A 85 1.71 -8.64 13.90
CA ASN A 85 1.56 -8.52 12.47
C ASN A 85 2.61 -7.55 11.93
N VAL A 86 3.67 -8.07 11.33
CA VAL A 86 4.71 -7.26 10.68
C VAL A 86 4.32 -7.06 9.23
N VAL A 87 4.14 -5.81 8.82
CA VAL A 87 3.72 -5.44 7.47
C VAL A 87 4.82 -4.61 6.82
N PHE A 88 5.46 -5.18 5.81
CA PHE A 88 6.38 -4.46 4.94
C PHE A 88 5.56 -3.81 3.83
N ARG A 89 5.40 -2.49 3.88
CA ARG A 89 4.55 -1.73 2.96
C ARG A 89 5.37 -1.08 1.86
N GLY A 90 4.91 -1.15 0.61
CA GLY A 90 5.63 -0.62 -0.55
C GLY A 90 6.71 -1.57 -1.08
N VAL A 91 6.58 -2.88 -0.82
CA VAL A 91 7.51 -3.90 -1.29
C VAL A 91 6.91 -4.74 -2.42
N ALA A 92 7.74 -5.17 -3.36
CA ALA A 92 7.35 -6.12 -4.38
C ALA A 92 6.95 -7.46 -3.72
N CYS A 93 6.08 -8.23 -4.39
CA CYS A 93 5.70 -9.56 -3.91
C CYS A 93 6.93 -10.46 -3.85
N ALA A 94 7.32 -10.89 -2.65
CA ALA A 94 8.39 -11.86 -2.44
C ALA A 94 7.86 -13.29 -2.61
N ASP A 95 8.73 -14.23 -2.97
CA ASP A 95 8.41 -15.65 -2.87
C ASP A 95 8.24 -16.03 -1.39
N PHE A 96 7.06 -16.51 -1.01
CA PHE A 96 6.74 -16.88 0.36
C PHE A 96 7.62 -18.04 0.86
N ALA A 97 8.19 -18.85 -0.03
CA ALA A 97 9.15 -19.89 0.31
C ALA A 97 10.48 -19.32 0.87
N HIS A 98 10.77 -18.03 0.65
CA HIS A 98 11.95 -17.34 1.18
C HIS A 98 11.68 -16.62 2.50
N VAL A 99 10.45 -16.67 3.03
CA VAL A 99 10.12 -16.05 4.30
C VAL A 99 10.25 -17.06 5.44
N ARG A 100 11.16 -16.76 6.37
CA ARG A 100 11.42 -17.56 7.57
C ARG A 100 11.08 -16.74 8.80
N VAL A 101 10.51 -17.41 9.81
CA VAL A 101 10.09 -16.76 11.05
C VAL A 101 10.65 -17.54 12.22
N PHE A 102 11.29 -16.82 13.16
CA PHE A 102 11.81 -17.39 14.39
C PHE A 102 11.11 -16.77 15.60
N VAL A 103 10.87 -17.60 16.62
CA VAL A 103 10.51 -17.17 17.96
C VAL A 103 11.57 -17.70 18.93
N GLY A 104 12.32 -16.77 19.55
CA GLY A 104 13.55 -17.10 20.26
C GLY A 104 14.56 -17.78 19.32
N SER A 105 14.98 -19.00 19.67
CA SER A 105 15.89 -19.81 18.84
C SER A 105 15.17 -20.80 17.92
N GLN A 106 13.84 -20.89 17.99
CA GLN A 106 13.07 -21.86 17.22
C GLN A 106 12.59 -21.24 15.92
N GLU A 107 12.90 -21.89 14.80
CA GLU A 107 12.27 -21.62 13.50
C GLU A 107 10.85 -22.20 13.49
N LEU A 108 9.88 -21.41 13.03
CA LEU A 108 8.49 -21.82 12.91
C LEU A 108 8.28 -22.60 11.59
N ASN A 109 7.51 -23.68 11.66
CA ASN A 109 7.09 -24.43 10.48
C ASN A 109 5.97 -23.70 9.72
N THR A 110 5.76 -24.10 8.47
CA THR A 110 4.63 -23.65 7.66
C THR A 110 3.30 -23.94 8.38
N GLY A 111 2.49 -22.91 8.60
CA GLY A 111 1.21 -23.00 9.31
C GLY A 111 1.24 -22.55 10.78
N GLU A 112 2.42 -22.37 11.37
CA GLU A 112 2.57 -21.75 12.70
C GLU A 112 2.53 -20.21 12.64
N PHE A 113 2.77 -19.66 11.45
CA PHE A 113 2.58 -18.26 11.10
C PHE A 113 1.77 -18.15 9.81
N ALA A 114 1.18 -16.98 9.57
CA ALA A 114 0.47 -16.66 8.34
C ALA A 114 1.24 -15.60 7.54
N ILE A 115 1.26 -15.76 6.22
CA ILE A 115 1.86 -14.83 5.28
C ILE A 115 0.84 -14.46 4.20
N SER A 116 0.76 -13.18 3.86
CA SER A 116 -0.13 -12.69 2.81
C SER A 116 0.47 -11.49 2.11
N TYR A 117 0.07 -11.28 0.86
CA TYR A 117 0.45 -10.10 0.09
C TYR A 117 -0.78 -9.36 -0.42
N GLU A 118 -0.81 -8.05 -0.18
CA GLU A 118 -1.78 -7.13 -0.77
C GLU A 118 -1.11 -6.41 -1.95
N GLY A 119 -1.61 -6.65 -3.17
CA GLY A 119 -0.98 -6.15 -4.40
C GLY A 119 -1.29 -4.69 -4.75
N GLU A 120 -1.12 -4.37 -6.04
CA GLU A 120 -1.27 -3.01 -6.61
C GLU A 120 -2.67 -2.41 -6.39
N GLU A 121 -3.70 -3.22 -6.13
CA GLU A 121 -5.06 -2.73 -5.83
C GLU A 121 -5.22 -2.16 -4.42
N SER A 122 -4.23 -2.35 -3.55
CA SER A 122 -4.29 -1.96 -2.14
C SER A 122 -3.01 -1.22 -1.75
N THR A 123 -2.12 -1.86 -1.01
CA THR A 123 -1.03 -1.16 -0.32
C THR A 123 0.35 -1.76 -0.58
N LEU A 124 0.50 -2.64 -1.58
CA LEU A 124 1.78 -3.26 -1.96
C LEU A 124 2.52 -3.81 -0.73
N SER A 125 1.81 -4.60 0.06
CA SER A 125 2.19 -4.92 1.44
C SER A 125 2.34 -6.42 1.67
N LEU A 126 3.53 -6.85 2.09
CA LEU A 126 3.77 -8.19 2.61
C LEU A 126 3.48 -8.21 4.11
N SER A 127 2.56 -9.05 4.56
CA SER A 127 2.20 -9.19 5.98
C SER A 127 2.61 -10.55 6.50
N VAL A 128 3.27 -10.57 7.66
CA VAL A 128 3.66 -11.78 8.39
C VAL A 128 3.05 -11.73 9.78
N PHE A 129 2.15 -12.66 10.06
CA PHE A 129 1.41 -12.74 11.30
C PHE A 129 1.85 -13.93 12.15
N VAL A 130 2.19 -13.67 13.41
CA VAL A 130 2.60 -14.67 14.40
C VAL A 130 1.73 -14.49 15.65
N LYS A 131 1.14 -15.58 16.14
CA LYS A 131 0.25 -15.55 17.31
C LYS A 131 0.95 -16.05 18.57
N ASP A 132 0.41 -15.66 19.73
CA ASP A 132 0.71 -16.25 21.04
C ASP A 132 2.21 -16.25 21.42
N VAL A 133 2.97 -15.25 20.97
CA VAL A 133 4.40 -15.12 21.24
C VAL A 133 4.63 -14.70 22.70
N PRO A 134 5.46 -15.42 23.49
CA PRO A 134 5.76 -15.03 24.86
C PRO A 134 6.45 -13.65 24.93
N ALA A 135 6.06 -12.81 25.89
CA ALA A 135 6.52 -11.41 25.98
C ALA A 135 8.05 -11.25 25.96
N ARG A 136 8.79 -12.15 26.63
CA ARG A 136 10.26 -12.12 26.70
C ARG A 136 10.97 -12.84 25.54
N SER A 137 10.22 -13.36 24.56
CA SER A 137 10.81 -14.01 23.37
C SER A 137 11.01 -13.02 22.23
N GLU A 138 12.12 -13.14 21.53
CA GLU A 138 12.35 -12.40 20.29
C GLU A 138 11.50 -12.98 19.15
N VAL A 139 10.96 -12.13 18.28
CA VAL A 139 10.42 -12.52 16.97
C VAL A 139 11.37 -12.02 15.90
N ARG A 140 11.72 -12.88 14.95
CA ARG A 140 12.54 -12.50 13.81
C ARG A 140 11.91 -12.97 12.52
N VAL A 141 11.59 -12.03 11.63
CA VAL A 141 11.13 -12.30 10.27
C VAL A 141 12.32 -12.07 9.33
N ILE A 142 12.66 -13.08 8.53
CA ILE A 142 13.74 -13.03 7.55
C ILE A 142 13.14 -13.27 6.17
N VAL A 143 13.53 -12.44 5.20
CA VAL A 143 13.23 -12.65 3.78
C VAL A 143 14.54 -12.91 3.06
N ASP A 144 14.79 -14.16 2.70
CA ASP A 144 16.00 -14.57 2.00
C ASP A 144 16.05 -13.96 0.59
N GLY A 145 17.22 -13.45 0.19
CA GLY A 145 17.38 -12.66 -1.04
C GLY A 145 16.88 -11.21 -0.93
N GLY A 146 16.26 -10.86 0.19
CA GLY A 146 15.93 -9.49 0.55
C GLY A 146 14.64 -8.96 -0.09
N LEU A 147 14.01 -8.04 0.62
CA LEU A 147 12.88 -7.26 0.12
C LEU A 147 13.34 -6.31 -0.99
N GLN A 148 12.45 -6.10 -1.96
CA GLN A 148 12.63 -5.12 -3.02
C GLN A 148 11.52 -4.08 -2.94
N VAL A 149 11.85 -2.82 -3.21
CA VAL A 149 10.85 -1.76 -3.35
C VAL A 149 9.92 -2.10 -4.51
N ALA A 150 8.61 -1.97 -4.30
CA ALA A 150 7.64 -2.19 -5.36
C ALA A 150 7.78 -1.16 -6.48
N ALA A 151 7.40 -1.54 -7.70
CA ALA A 151 7.24 -0.56 -8.76
C ALA A 151 6.09 0.40 -8.43
N ASP A 152 6.18 1.63 -8.91
CA ASP A 152 5.13 2.63 -8.76
C ASP A 152 3.85 2.16 -9.50
N PRO A 153 2.71 1.99 -8.82
CA PRO A 153 1.50 1.43 -9.40
C PRO A 153 0.74 2.40 -10.32
N LYS A 154 1.21 3.65 -10.50
CA LYS A 154 0.51 4.70 -11.27
C LYS A 154 0.02 4.27 -12.65
N VAL A 155 0.82 3.49 -13.39
CA VAL A 155 0.40 3.00 -14.72
C VAL A 155 -0.80 2.06 -14.61
N GLY A 156 -0.78 1.14 -13.64
CA GLY A 156 -1.88 0.22 -13.36
C GLY A 156 -3.12 0.95 -12.79
N ASP A 157 -2.92 1.95 -11.94
CA ASP A 157 -3.99 2.81 -11.43
C ASP A 157 -4.69 3.57 -12.55
N ALA A 158 -3.92 4.21 -13.43
CA ALA A 158 -4.45 4.91 -14.59
C ALA A 158 -5.21 3.96 -15.52
N TYR A 159 -4.67 2.76 -15.78
CA TYR A 159 -5.34 1.73 -16.58
C TYR A 159 -6.71 1.36 -15.99
N ARG A 160 -6.76 1.00 -14.71
CA ARG A 160 -7.99 0.59 -14.03
C ARG A 160 -9.02 1.72 -13.98
N PHE A 161 -8.56 2.94 -13.70
CA PHE A 161 -9.41 4.11 -13.73
C PHE A 161 -10.02 4.35 -15.12
N LEU A 162 -9.20 4.37 -16.16
CA LEU A 162 -9.65 4.55 -17.54
C LEU A 162 -10.59 3.42 -17.98
N LEU A 163 -10.35 2.18 -17.57
CA LEU A 163 -11.23 1.06 -17.86
C LEU A 163 -12.65 1.30 -17.35
N GLN A 164 -12.78 1.82 -16.11
CA GLN A 164 -14.08 2.09 -15.47
C GLN A 164 -14.77 3.38 -15.94
N ALA A 165 -14.00 4.36 -16.43
CA ALA A 165 -14.54 5.64 -16.90
C ALA A 165 -15.55 5.45 -18.05
N GLN A 166 -16.73 6.08 -17.97
CA GLN A 166 -17.77 5.98 -19.02
C GLN A 166 -17.53 7.01 -20.13
N VAL A 167 -16.41 6.87 -20.85
CA VAL A 167 -15.97 7.77 -21.93
C VAL A 167 -15.60 7.00 -23.21
N PRO A 168 -15.51 7.66 -24.38
CA PRO A 168 -15.15 6.99 -25.63
C PRO A 168 -13.81 6.25 -25.55
N TYR A 169 -13.76 5.06 -26.14
CA TYR A 169 -12.61 4.17 -26.07
C TYR A 169 -11.31 4.82 -26.61
N ARG A 170 -11.39 5.56 -27.71
CA ARG A 170 -10.21 6.14 -28.36
C ARG A 170 -9.51 7.19 -27.49
N GLY A 171 -10.25 8.01 -26.75
CA GLY A 171 -9.70 8.94 -25.76
C GLY A 171 -9.01 8.22 -24.61
N LYS A 172 -9.53 7.06 -24.17
CA LYS A 172 -8.87 6.21 -23.16
C LYS A 172 -7.55 5.65 -23.66
N GLU A 173 -7.52 5.13 -24.89
CA GLU A 173 -6.29 4.60 -25.50
C GLU A 173 -5.22 5.69 -25.54
N MET A 174 -5.54 6.86 -26.11
CA MET A 174 -4.56 7.97 -26.21
C MET A 174 -4.06 8.44 -24.84
N ALA A 175 -4.94 8.47 -23.85
CA ALA A 175 -4.55 8.81 -22.48
C ALA A 175 -3.65 7.75 -21.85
N PHE A 176 -4.00 6.48 -22.02
CA PHE A 176 -3.22 5.37 -21.48
C PHE A 176 -1.86 5.22 -22.17
N ASP A 177 -1.79 5.45 -23.48
CA ASP A 177 -0.55 5.49 -24.25
C ASP A 177 0.37 6.58 -23.68
N ALA A 178 -0.15 7.80 -23.47
CA ALA A 178 0.61 8.89 -22.86
C ALA A 178 1.14 8.55 -21.46
N VAL A 179 0.31 7.92 -20.62
CA VAL A 179 0.71 7.48 -19.26
C VAL A 179 1.79 6.38 -19.34
N SER A 180 1.62 5.42 -20.23
CA SER A 180 2.52 4.27 -20.38
C SER A 180 3.88 4.68 -20.93
N GLU A 181 3.90 5.55 -21.96
CA GLU A 181 5.13 6.11 -22.53
C GLU A 181 5.91 6.97 -21.52
N ALA A 182 5.19 7.70 -20.65
CA ALA A 182 5.80 8.44 -19.55
C ALA A 182 6.10 7.57 -18.31
N ASN A 183 5.81 6.26 -18.36
CA ASN A 183 5.98 5.32 -17.27
C ASN A 183 5.34 5.80 -15.94
N GLY A 184 4.13 6.36 -16.03
CA GLY A 184 3.37 6.87 -14.88
C GLY A 184 3.85 8.22 -14.33
N SER A 185 4.77 8.89 -15.03
CA SER A 185 5.28 10.21 -14.63
C SER A 185 4.28 11.34 -14.92
N ALA A 186 4.38 12.43 -14.16
CA ALA A 186 3.67 13.69 -14.40
C ALA A 186 3.93 14.28 -15.81
N GLY A 187 4.96 13.83 -16.53
CA GLY A 187 5.20 14.20 -17.93
C GLY A 187 4.03 13.88 -18.88
N ALA A 188 3.20 12.87 -18.54
CA ALA A 188 2.02 12.53 -19.34
C ALA A 188 0.93 13.61 -19.31
N ILE A 189 0.91 14.48 -18.28
CA ILE A 189 -0.15 15.47 -18.08
C ILE A 189 -0.27 16.38 -19.30
N ALA A 190 0.85 16.88 -19.83
CA ALA A 190 0.83 17.77 -20.99
C ALA A 190 0.13 17.12 -22.20
N ALA A 191 0.41 15.84 -22.46
CA ALA A 191 -0.23 15.09 -23.54
C ALA A 191 -1.73 14.88 -23.27
N ILE A 192 -2.10 14.51 -22.04
CA ILE A 192 -3.51 14.33 -21.63
C ILE A 192 -4.30 15.64 -21.72
N SER A 193 -3.69 16.77 -21.39
CA SER A 193 -4.33 18.08 -21.47
C SER A 193 -4.77 18.39 -22.90
N THR A 194 -4.00 17.98 -23.93
CA THR A 194 -4.35 18.18 -25.35
C THR A 194 -5.57 17.39 -25.83
N LEU A 195 -6.06 16.42 -25.04
CA LEU A 195 -7.29 15.67 -25.34
C LEU A 195 -8.54 16.51 -25.02
N GLU A 196 -8.56 17.76 -25.50
CA GLU A 196 -9.51 18.82 -25.13
C GLU A 196 -10.95 18.53 -25.51
N TYR A 197 -11.83 19.10 -24.70
CA TYR A 197 -13.26 19.08 -24.91
C TYR A 197 -13.84 20.48 -24.73
N GLU A 198 -14.57 21.00 -25.74
CA GLU A 198 -15.06 22.38 -25.70
C GLU A 198 -16.33 22.55 -24.83
N ASN A 199 -17.30 21.59 -24.78
CA ASN A 199 -18.33 21.51 -23.71
C ASN A 199 -19.15 20.19 -23.68
N GLU A 200 -19.63 19.76 -22.49
CA GLU A 200 -20.48 18.56 -22.25
C GLU A 200 -21.85 18.55 -22.96
N SER A 201 -22.49 19.70 -23.13
CA SER A 201 -23.80 19.83 -23.82
C SER A 201 -23.73 19.52 -25.31
N GLU A 202 -22.60 19.79 -25.96
CA GLU A 202 -22.34 19.43 -27.35
C GLU A 202 -22.14 17.91 -27.50
N ALA A 203 -21.65 17.22 -26.47
CA ALA A 203 -21.44 15.77 -26.49
C ALA A 203 -22.75 15.03 -26.69
N GLU A 204 -23.76 15.41 -25.91
CA GLU A 204 -25.11 14.83 -25.97
C GLU A 204 -25.76 15.11 -27.31
N LYS A 205 -25.53 16.32 -27.86
CA LYS A 205 -26.04 16.72 -29.17
C LYS A 205 -25.45 15.86 -30.29
N TYR A 206 -24.15 15.59 -30.30
CA TYR A 206 -23.53 14.76 -31.36
C TYR A 206 -23.78 13.27 -31.14
N ARG A 207 -23.83 12.79 -29.90
CA ARG A 207 -24.17 11.38 -29.60
C ARG A 207 -25.55 10.99 -30.15
N ASN A 208 -26.50 11.91 -30.09
CA ASN A 208 -27.90 11.66 -30.48
C ASN A 208 -28.22 12.00 -31.95
N ASN A 209 -27.33 12.68 -32.69
CA ASN A 209 -27.61 13.18 -34.04
C ASN A 209 -26.72 12.58 -35.17
N VAL A 210 -25.85 11.62 -34.88
CA VAL A 210 -24.99 11.01 -35.92
C VAL A 210 -25.71 9.83 -36.56
N ASP A 211 -26.02 9.98 -37.85
CA ASP A 211 -26.55 8.90 -38.69
C ASP A 211 -25.47 7.86 -39.00
N MET A 212 -25.40 6.82 -38.16
CA MET A 212 -24.43 5.73 -38.27
C MET A 212 -24.60 4.89 -39.55
N LEU A 213 -25.73 5.00 -40.26
CA LEU A 213 -25.96 4.30 -41.53
C LEU A 213 -25.15 4.90 -42.69
N ASN A 214 -24.72 6.17 -42.58
CA ASN A 214 -23.97 6.90 -43.60
C ASN A 214 -22.52 7.23 -43.20
N ALA A 215 -21.97 6.54 -42.18
CA ALA A 215 -20.63 6.79 -41.62
C ALA A 215 -19.45 6.64 -42.61
N TYR A 216 -19.70 6.19 -43.85
CA TYR A 216 -18.71 6.11 -44.93
C TYR A 216 -18.49 7.44 -45.67
N ALA A 217 -19.30 8.47 -45.41
CA ALA A 217 -19.09 9.81 -45.96
C ALA A 217 -18.14 10.62 -45.05
N THR A 218 -16.83 10.44 -45.24
CA THR A 218 -15.75 11.09 -44.46
C THR A 218 -15.78 12.63 -44.47
N ASP A 219 -16.55 13.24 -45.38
CA ASP A 219 -16.54 14.69 -45.58
C ASP A 219 -17.72 15.41 -44.91
N GLN A 220 -18.60 14.68 -44.21
CA GLN A 220 -19.70 15.31 -43.48
C GLN A 220 -19.22 15.94 -42.15
N PRO A 221 -19.49 17.23 -41.89
CA PRO A 221 -19.04 17.91 -40.67
C PRO A 221 -19.48 17.24 -39.37
N SER A 222 -20.63 16.57 -39.35
CA SER A 222 -21.13 15.79 -38.20
C SER A 222 -20.30 14.54 -37.92
N VAL A 223 -19.83 13.84 -38.96
CA VAL A 223 -18.97 12.66 -38.86
C VAL A 223 -17.57 13.05 -38.41
N VAL A 224 -17.03 14.17 -38.92
CA VAL A 224 -15.73 14.73 -38.48
C VAL A 224 -15.79 15.12 -37.00
N LYS A 225 -16.83 15.84 -36.57
CA LYS A 225 -16.99 16.20 -35.15
C LYS A 225 -17.22 15.00 -34.24
N TRP A 226 -17.91 13.97 -34.72
CA TRP A 226 -18.06 12.71 -33.98
C TRP A 226 -16.74 11.95 -33.85
N ALA A 227 -15.93 11.88 -34.91
CA ALA A 227 -14.61 11.27 -34.86
C ALA A 227 -13.67 12.03 -33.91
N GLN A 228 -13.70 13.37 -33.96
CA GLN A 228 -12.98 14.23 -33.02
C GLN A 228 -13.41 13.96 -31.58
N TRP A 229 -14.72 13.88 -31.30
CA TRP A 229 -15.26 13.58 -29.97
C TRP A 229 -14.70 12.28 -29.38
N ARG A 230 -14.52 11.22 -30.20
CA ARG A 230 -13.96 9.96 -29.71
C ARG A 230 -12.53 10.07 -29.21
N CYS A 231 -11.79 11.11 -29.63
CA CYS A 231 -10.41 11.38 -29.24
C CYS A 231 -10.27 12.37 -28.07
N THR A 232 -11.35 12.66 -27.34
CA THR A 232 -11.35 13.64 -26.24
C THR A 232 -11.56 12.98 -24.88
N LEU A 233 -11.17 13.69 -23.81
CA LEU A 233 -11.47 13.30 -22.43
C LEU A 233 -12.22 14.42 -21.70
N PRO A 234 -13.26 14.09 -20.91
CA PRO A 234 -13.87 15.04 -19.98
C PRO A 234 -12.84 15.57 -18.96
N VAL A 235 -13.03 16.82 -18.53
CA VAL A 235 -12.15 17.49 -17.55
C VAL A 235 -12.05 16.69 -16.24
N SER A 236 -13.17 16.11 -15.79
CA SER A 236 -13.20 15.27 -14.58
C SER A 236 -12.29 14.04 -14.68
N VAL A 237 -12.20 13.41 -15.86
CA VAL A 237 -11.32 12.27 -16.12
C VAL A 237 -9.86 12.71 -16.18
N LYS A 238 -9.58 13.88 -16.78
CA LYS A 238 -8.22 14.45 -16.80
C LYS A 238 -7.72 14.77 -15.39
N HIS A 239 -8.53 15.44 -14.57
CA HIS A 239 -8.15 15.75 -13.18
C HIS A 239 -7.88 14.49 -12.36
N ALA A 240 -8.70 13.44 -12.50
CA ALA A 240 -8.45 12.18 -11.81
C ALA A 240 -7.14 11.51 -12.26
N LEU A 241 -6.79 11.58 -13.54
CA LEU A 241 -5.49 11.12 -14.02
C LEU A 241 -4.34 11.98 -13.48
N GLU A 242 -4.50 13.30 -13.46
CA GLU A 242 -3.52 14.22 -12.86
C GLU A 242 -3.27 13.89 -11.39
N GLU A 243 -4.33 13.64 -10.61
CA GLU A 243 -4.20 13.21 -9.22
C GLU A 243 -3.42 11.91 -9.09
N ILE A 244 -3.66 10.91 -9.95
CA ILE A 244 -2.89 9.66 -9.95
C ILE A 244 -1.41 9.94 -10.25
N LEU A 245 -1.12 10.72 -11.29
CA LEU A 245 0.24 10.97 -11.78
C LEU A 245 1.06 11.86 -10.84
N LEU A 246 0.40 12.76 -10.10
CA LEU A 246 1.04 13.67 -9.15
C LEU A 246 1.22 13.07 -7.75
N ARG A 247 0.68 11.89 -7.46
CA ARG A 247 0.94 11.21 -6.17
C ARG A 247 2.44 11.06 -5.95
N SER A 248 2.95 11.64 -4.87
CA SER A 248 4.33 11.39 -4.45
C SER A 248 4.49 9.93 -4.02
N VAL A 249 5.59 9.32 -4.44
CA VAL A 249 6.10 8.11 -3.79
C VAL A 249 6.92 8.62 -2.61
N GLU A 250 6.31 8.69 -1.43
CA GLU A 250 7.04 8.89 -0.18
C GLU A 250 7.70 7.59 0.28
#